data_AF-A0A1E7DPA3-F1
#
_entry.id   AF-A0A1E7DPA3-F1
#
_cell.length_a   1.000
_cell.length_b   1.000
_cell.length_c   1.000
_cell.angle_alpha   90.00
_cell.angle_beta   90.00
_cell.angle_gamma   90.00
#
_symmetry.space_group_name_H-M   'P 1'
#
loop_
_entity.id
_entity.type
_entity.pdbx_description
1 polymer ?
#
loop_
_entity_poly.entity_id
_entity_poly.type
_entity_poly.pdbx_seq_one_letter_code
_entity_poly.pdbx_strand_id
1 'polypeptide(L)'
;MKKSYRIERVPSILTKAKTLFTDSSSLERADLFSIPGVMRASDLKPALSAGMSADEWKEFVLSAFRSRLSAEEIEHEPYRTEYMAKDLYQSLLKKAPSDREWALLFRLFVAFYSFSALAEQLDEAALSPETAERAAYDVLFYFADEAYDAAKMTGSAMPFAFEPYIDQLRADTGRLLGFPFERFPAARLDLYRLLWESLFMRTEWRLTELERMTPVSGSSTVHHAAFLHQLYLLGEMDRFTAKASAAPADLFPYFLHWLQDSKRSGRFVYVLRSAASLAHDGILTIENEYSRRLFVRQLIRLVDEEDVSERAPLLVKELYTSLLPFSYVSLSYFLIGRGDYAEWVDLQMLVDADLTDLDRAGLKSAIKEVPELTLPLLHHGIAALIAERNRASYKKAVRFIKRMRTIYKKIKRTDEFDRWLDWKLGETKRLRAFQEECRKGGLLDD
;
A
#
# COMPACT_ATOMS: atom_id res chain seq x y z
N MET A 1 -16.18 -9.22 -16.69
CA MET A 1 -16.07 -9.82 -15.35
C MET A 1 -15.17 -8.93 -14.50
N LYS A 2 -15.75 -8.18 -13.54
CA LYS A 2 -15.06 -7.19 -12.71
C LYS A 2 -14.68 -7.85 -11.38
N LYS A 3 -13.40 -8.11 -11.11
CA LYS A 3 -12.89 -8.39 -9.76
C LYS A 3 -12.59 -7.03 -9.12
N SER A 4 -13.33 -6.68 -8.08
CA SER A 4 -13.16 -5.44 -7.30
C SER A 4 -12.27 -5.74 -6.11
N TYR A 5 -10.97 -5.49 -6.22
CA TYR A 5 -10.07 -5.47 -5.07
C TYR A 5 -10.10 -4.08 -4.44
N ARG A 6 -10.57 -4.04 -3.19
CA ARG A 6 -10.72 -2.83 -2.39
C ARG A 6 -9.37 -2.55 -1.73
N ILE A 7 -8.85 -1.35 -1.97
CA ILE A 7 -7.62 -0.81 -1.40
C ILE A 7 -7.63 -0.99 0.12
N GLU A 8 -6.53 -1.51 0.65
CA GLU A 8 -6.16 -1.51 2.06
C GLU A 8 -6.53 -0.17 2.71
N ARG A 9 -7.50 -0.22 3.63
CA ARG A 9 -7.84 0.91 4.49
C ARG A 9 -6.82 0.95 5.63
N VAL A 10 -5.87 1.86 5.55
CA VAL A 10 -5.20 2.39 6.74
C VAL A 10 -6.24 3.20 7.55
N PRO A 11 -6.29 3.10 8.90
CA PRO A 11 -7.45 3.55 9.67
C PRO A 11 -7.62 5.07 9.59
N SER A 12 -8.65 5.53 8.87
CA SER A 12 -9.16 6.89 9.03
C SER A 12 -10.21 6.88 10.14
N ILE A 13 -9.91 7.60 11.22
CA ILE A 13 -10.87 8.11 12.21
C ILE A 13 -12.11 8.64 11.46
N LEU A 14 -13.30 8.04 11.66
CA LEU A 14 -14.63 8.71 11.77
C LEU A 14 -15.85 7.80 11.51
N THR A 15 -16.79 7.90 12.45
CA THR A 15 -18.25 8.03 12.28
C THR A 15 -19.11 6.80 12.00
N LYS A 16 -19.92 6.49 13.03
CA LYS A 16 -21.12 5.65 13.04
C LYS A 16 -22.14 6.10 11.99
N ALA A 17 -22.70 5.15 11.24
CA ALA A 17 -24.03 5.28 10.65
C ALA A 17 -24.78 3.95 10.82
N LYS A 18 -25.89 4.02 11.56
CA LYS A 18 -26.94 2.98 11.69
C LYS A 18 -27.77 2.92 10.41
N THR A 19 -28.22 1.72 10.05
CA THR A 19 -29.55 1.42 9.47
C THR A 19 -29.74 -0.09 9.58
N LEU A 20 -30.65 -0.60 10.42
CA LEU A 20 -32.09 -0.76 10.18
C LEU A 20 -32.37 -1.63 8.95
N PHE A 21 -32.62 -2.93 9.14
CA PHE A 21 -33.76 -3.67 8.59
C PHE A 21 -33.95 -4.98 9.39
N THR A 22 -35.19 -5.17 9.84
CA THR A 22 -35.75 -6.41 10.38
C THR A 22 -36.22 -7.28 9.23
N ASP A 23 -36.01 -8.59 9.29
CA ASP A 23 -36.97 -9.50 8.66
C ASP A 23 -37.11 -10.82 9.41
N SER A 24 -38.37 -11.14 9.72
CA SER A 24 -38.90 -12.39 10.24
C SER A 24 -39.04 -13.37 9.07
N SER A 25 -38.67 -14.64 9.14
CA SER A 25 -39.46 -15.69 9.79
C SER A 25 -38.89 -17.06 9.36
N SER A 26 -38.79 -18.02 10.27
CA SER A 26 -39.05 -19.44 9.97
C SER A 26 -39.30 -20.20 11.28
N LEU A 27 -40.29 -21.09 11.23
CA LEU A 27 -40.92 -21.75 12.37
C LEU A 27 -40.04 -22.86 12.99
N GLU A 28 -39.73 -22.63 14.26
CA GLU A 28 -39.49 -23.52 15.40
C GLU A 28 -39.31 -25.04 15.18
N ARG A 29 -38.09 -25.52 15.46
CA ARG A 29 -37.92 -26.66 16.38
C ARG A 29 -37.63 -26.07 17.76
N ALA A 30 -38.44 -26.39 18.76
CA ALA A 30 -38.24 -25.95 20.13
C ALA A 30 -36.88 -26.46 20.64
N ASP A 31 -35.90 -25.57 20.67
CA ASP A 31 -34.58 -25.84 21.26
C ASP A 31 -34.73 -25.80 22.79
N LEU A 32 -34.39 -26.87 23.48
CA LEU A 32 -34.48 -26.96 24.94
C LEU A 32 -33.68 -25.86 25.67
N PHE A 33 -32.75 -25.21 24.97
CA PHE A 33 -31.95 -24.07 25.43
C PHE A 33 -32.64 -22.70 25.29
N SER A 34 -33.87 -22.64 24.76
CA SER A 34 -34.69 -21.42 24.69
C SER A 34 -35.41 -21.09 26.00
N ILE A 35 -35.36 -21.99 26.99
CA ILE A 35 -35.93 -21.78 28.32
C ILE A 35 -35.00 -20.88 29.15
N PRO A 36 -35.47 -19.74 29.70
CA PRO A 36 -34.67 -18.90 30.58
C PRO A 36 -34.12 -19.70 31.77
N GLY A 37 -32.79 -19.80 31.86
CA GLY A 37 -32.09 -20.53 32.93
C GLY A 37 -31.50 -21.89 32.54
N VAL A 38 -31.74 -22.39 31.32
CA VAL A 38 -31.10 -23.62 30.83
C VAL A 38 -29.80 -23.28 30.10
N MET A 39 -28.67 -23.53 30.75
CA MET A 39 -27.32 -23.35 30.20
C MET A 39 -26.76 -24.68 29.68
N ARG A 40 -25.98 -24.66 28.58
CA ARG A 40 -25.24 -25.86 28.16
C ARG A 40 -24.17 -26.18 29.21
N ALA A 41 -23.79 -27.45 29.37
CA ALA A 41 -22.69 -27.84 30.25
C ALA A 41 -21.36 -27.12 29.91
N SER A 42 -21.18 -26.66 28.66
CA SER A 42 -20.07 -25.81 28.22
C SER A 42 -20.09 -24.38 28.78
N ASP A 43 -21.26 -23.90 29.18
CA ASP A 43 -21.53 -22.53 29.65
C ASP A 43 -21.44 -22.44 31.19
N LEU A 44 -21.42 -23.59 31.86
CA LEU A 44 -21.31 -23.73 33.32
C LEU A 44 -19.86 -23.81 33.83
N LYS A 45 -18.85 -23.65 32.96
CA LYS A 45 -17.47 -23.52 33.43
C LYS A 45 -17.30 -22.16 34.13
N PRO A 46 -16.76 -22.12 35.37
CA PRO A 46 -16.58 -20.87 36.11
C PRO A 46 -15.72 -19.87 35.30
N ALA A 47 -15.90 -18.57 35.58
CA ALA A 47 -14.98 -17.54 35.09
C ALA A 47 -13.54 -17.96 35.39
N LEU A 48 -12.66 -17.81 34.40
CA LEU A 48 -11.26 -18.25 34.54
C LEU A 48 -10.66 -17.51 35.73
N SER A 49 -10.10 -18.25 36.69
CA SER A 49 -9.43 -17.63 37.83
C SER A 49 -8.13 -16.98 37.35
N ALA A 50 -7.68 -15.93 38.04
CA ALA A 50 -6.37 -15.31 37.83
C ALA A 50 -5.18 -16.26 38.14
N GLY A 51 -5.43 -17.55 38.37
CA GLY A 51 -4.43 -18.58 38.65
C GLY A 51 -4.22 -19.59 37.51
N MET A 52 -4.90 -19.46 36.38
CA MET A 52 -4.63 -20.29 35.19
C MET A 52 -3.40 -19.79 34.46
N SER A 53 -2.47 -20.68 34.15
CA SER A 53 -1.23 -20.40 33.43
C SER A 53 -1.45 -19.87 32.00
N ALA A 54 -0.42 -19.26 31.44
CA ALA A 54 -0.43 -18.78 30.05
C ALA A 54 -0.77 -19.89 29.03
N ASP A 55 -0.25 -21.10 29.24
CA ASP A 55 -0.53 -22.25 28.38
C ASP A 55 -2.00 -22.69 28.46
N GLU A 56 -2.60 -22.67 29.66
CA GLU A 56 -4.01 -23.01 29.83
C GLU A 56 -4.93 -21.99 29.14
N TRP A 57 -4.58 -20.70 29.18
CA TRP A 57 -5.33 -19.66 28.44
C TRP A 57 -5.22 -19.85 26.93
N LYS A 58 -4.02 -20.15 26.45
CA LYS A 58 -3.77 -20.45 25.04
C LYS A 58 -4.59 -21.66 24.59
N GLU A 59 -4.46 -22.81 25.26
CA GLU A 59 -5.20 -24.02 24.89
C GLU A 59 -6.71 -23.82 25.02
N PHE A 60 -7.18 -23.02 25.98
CA PHE A 60 -8.58 -22.65 26.09
C PHE A 60 -9.11 -21.95 24.83
N VAL A 61 -8.37 -20.99 24.28
CA VAL A 61 -8.76 -20.27 23.05
C VAL A 61 -8.60 -21.17 21.82
N LEU A 62 -7.45 -21.84 21.67
CA LEU A 62 -7.16 -22.69 20.51
C LEU A 62 -8.14 -23.86 20.39
N SER A 63 -8.48 -24.51 21.50
CA SER A 63 -9.47 -25.60 21.49
C SER A 63 -10.87 -25.12 21.14
N ALA A 64 -11.28 -23.92 21.58
CA ALA A 64 -12.56 -23.35 21.24
C ALA A 64 -12.69 -23.11 19.73
N PHE A 65 -11.65 -22.55 19.09
CA PHE A 65 -11.62 -22.34 17.64
C PHE A 65 -11.55 -23.66 16.87
N ARG A 66 -10.66 -24.58 17.22
CA ARG A 66 -10.58 -25.92 16.58
C ARG A 66 -11.91 -26.69 16.64
N SER A 67 -12.72 -26.48 17.68
CA SER A 67 -13.99 -27.19 17.88
C SER A 67 -15.19 -26.61 17.13
N ARG A 68 -15.17 -25.32 16.75
CA ARG A 68 -16.32 -24.62 16.15
C ARG A 68 -16.04 -24.01 14.77
N LEU A 69 -14.76 -23.94 14.40
CA LEU A 69 -14.25 -23.40 13.16
C LEU A 69 -13.11 -24.30 12.68
N SER A 70 -13.40 -25.59 12.53
CA SER A 70 -12.44 -26.51 11.93
C SER A 70 -12.22 -26.20 10.45
N ALA A 71 -11.10 -26.64 9.87
CA ALA A 71 -10.83 -26.52 8.45
C ALA A 71 -11.98 -27.08 7.57
N GLU A 72 -12.57 -28.22 7.98
CA GLU A 72 -13.71 -28.83 7.31
C GLU A 72 -14.98 -27.95 7.34
N GLU A 73 -15.27 -27.34 8.49
CA GLU A 73 -16.42 -26.43 8.64
C GLU A 73 -16.24 -25.16 7.81
N ILE A 74 -15.02 -24.60 7.80
CA ILE A 74 -14.66 -23.43 6.99
C ILE A 74 -14.75 -23.75 5.50
N GLU A 75 -14.35 -24.95 5.08
CA GLU A 75 -14.47 -25.37 3.68
C GLU A 75 -15.94 -25.54 3.26
N HIS A 76 -16.78 -26.06 4.15
CA HIS A 76 -18.21 -26.27 3.88
C HIS A 76 -19.01 -24.96 3.84
N GLU A 77 -18.79 -24.05 4.79
CA GLU A 77 -19.53 -22.77 4.91
C GLU A 77 -18.60 -21.53 5.04
N PRO A 78 -17.76 -21.23 4.02
CA PRO A 78 -16.72 -20.21 4.13
C PRO A 78 -17.28 -18.80 4.42
N TYR A 79 -18.46 -18.46 3.89
CA TYR A 79 -19.05 -17.13 4.11
C TYR A 79 -19.64 -16.93 5.51
N ARG A 80 -19.71 -17.98 6.33
CA ARG A 80 -20.12 -17.88 7.74
C ARG A 80 -18.93 -17.71 8.69
N THR A 81 -17.71 -17.98 8.22
CA THR A 81 -16.48 -17.95 9.00
C THR A 81 -16.31 -16.64 9.76
N GLU A 82 -16.46 -15.49 9.10
CA GLU A 82 -16.36 -14.17 9.76
C GLU A 82 -17.34 -14.01 10.92
N TYR A 83 -18.62 -14.33 10.70
CA TYR A 83 -19.65 -14.17 11.72
C TYR A 83 -19.39 -15.10 12.91
N MET A 84 -19.10 -16.36 12.64
CA MET A 84 -18.83 -17.37 13.67
C MET A 84 -17.57 -17.05 14.47
N ALA A 85 -16.51 -16.57 13.82
CA ALA A 85 -15.27 -16.17 14.49
C ALA A 85 -15.49 -14.97 15.42
N LYS A 86 -16.26 -13.96 14.99
CA LYS A 86 -16.61 -12.81 15.83
C LYS A 86 -17.49 -13.20 17.01
N ASP A 87 -18.51 -14.04 16.80
CA ASP A 87 -19.36 -14.53 17.89
C ASP A 87 -18.55 -15.35 18.92
N LEU A 88 -17.68 -16.24 18.43
CA LEU A 88 -16.80 -17.03 19.28
C LEU A 88 -15.88 -16.13 20.11
N TYR A 89 -15.21 -15.16 19.48
CA TYR A 89 -14.37 -14.17 20.16
C TYR A 89 -15.13 -13.45 21.28
N GLN A 90 -16.33 -12.94 20.99
CA GLN A 90 -17.16 -12.26 22.00
C GLN A 90 -17.59 -13.21 23.14
N SER A 91 -17.85 -14.48 22.83
CA SER A 91 -18.17 -15.49 23.85
C SER A 91 -16.98 -15.80 24.76
N LEU A 92 -15.76 -15.79 24.23
CA LEU A 92 -14.53 -15.99 24.99
C LEU A 92 -14.25 -14.80 25.91
N LEU A 93 -14.42 -13.56 25.42
CA LEU A 93 -14.24 -12.36 26.24
C LEU A 93 -15.15 -12.29 27.46
N LYS A 94 -16.36 -12.87 27.40
CA LYS A 94 -17.26 -12.97 28.57
C LYS A 94 -16.70 -13.80 29.73
N LYS A 95 -15.66 -14.61 29.46
CA LYS A 95 -14.98 -15.46 30.45
C LYS A 95 -13.72 -14.82 31.01
N ALA A 96 -13.48 -13.55 30.71
CA ALA A 96 -12.35 -12.80 31.23
C ALA A 96 -12.32 -12.79 32.77
N PRO A 97 -11.12 -12.74 33.39
CA PRO A 97 -10.99 -12.53 34.82
C PRO A 97 -11.70 -11.24 35.29
N SER A 98 -12.18 -11.23 36.53
CA SER A 98 -12.90 -10.06 37.07
C SER A 98 -12.00 -8.86 37.34
N ASP A 99 -10.71 -9.09 37.57
CA ASP A 99 -9.73 -8.02 37.73
C ASP A 99 -9.48 -7.30 36.40
N ARG A 100 -9.44 -5.97 36.43
CA ARG A 100 -9.35 -5.14 35.23
C ARG A 100 -8.04 -5.33 34.47
N GLU A 101 -6.91 -5.44 35.16
CA GLU A 101 -5.61 -5.59 34.51
C GLU A 101 -5.50 -6.96 33.85
N TRP A 102 -5.96 -8.00 34.55
CA TRP A 102 -6.04 -9.36 34.02
C TRP A 102 -7.03 -9.47 32.86
N ALA A 103 -8.16 -8.75 32.89
CA ALA A 103 -9.11 -8.72 31.79
C ALA A 103 -8.53 -8.09 30.51
N LEU A 104 -7.67 -7.06 30.64
CA LEU A 104 -6.98 -6.44 29.50
C LEU A 104 -5.95 -7.38 28.89
N LEU A 105 -5.13 -8.03 29.73
CA LEU A 105 -4.18 -9.06 29.27
C LEU A 105 -4.92 -10.23 28.61
N PHE A 106 -6.02 -10.68 29.20
CA PHE A 106 -6.85 -11.74 28.65
C PHE A 106 -7.42 -11.36 27.28
N ARG A 107 -7.89 -10.13 27.08
CA ARG A 107 -8.36 -9.64 25.78
C ARG A 107 -7.25 -9.71 24.72
N LEU A 108 -6.03 -9.26 25.06
CA LEU A 108 -4.87 -9.40 24.17
C LEU A 108 -4.61 -10.86 23.82
N PHE A 109 -4.61 -11.75 24.81
CA PHE A 109 -4.42 -13.19 24.65
C PHE A 109 -5.46 -13.79 23.71
N VAL A 110 -6.75 -13.54 23.98
CA VAL A 110 -7.84 -14.05 23.17
C VAL A 110 -7.75 -13.50 21.75
N ALA A 111 -7.48 -12.22 21.54
CA ALA A 111 -7.37 -11.65 20.20
C ALA A 111 -6.23 -12.29 19.39
N PHE A 112 -5.04 -12.40 19.99
CA PHE A 112 -3.88 -13.01 19.35
C PHE A 112 -4.11 -14.49 19.00
N TYR A 113 -4.59 -15.31 19.94
CA TYR A 113 -4.80 -16.73 19.69
C TYR A 113 -6.04 -17.01 18.83
N SER A 114 -7.05 -16.13 18.84
CA SER A 114 -8.17 -16.21 17.89
C SER A 114 -7.69 -15.95 16.46
N PHE A 115 -6.84 -14.94 16.26
CA PHE A 115 -6.18 -14.69 14.99
C PHE A 115 -5.36 -15.91 14.56
N SER A 116 -4.46 -16.38 15.43
CA SER A 116 -3.55 -17.50 15.13
C SER A 116 -4.31 -18.76 14.75
N ALA A 117 -5.33 -19.13 15.55
CA ALA A 117 -6.13 -20.33 15.30
C ALA A 117 -6.91 -20.23 13.99
N LEU A 118 -7.57 -19.10 13.74
CA LEU A 118 -8.34 -18.92 12.52
C LEU A 118 -7.44 -18.94 11.28
N ALA A 119 -6.30 -18.26 11.34
CA ALA A 119 -5.36 -18.22 10.23
C ALA A 119 -4.80 -19.62 9.91
N GLU A 120 -4.47 -20.41 10.93
CA GLU A 120 -4.06 -21.82 10.79
C GLU A 120 -5.16 -22.69 10.18
N GLN A 121 -6.40 -22.59 10.66
CA GLN A 121 -7.52 -23.36 10.09
C GLN A 121 -7.85 -22.96 8.64
N LEU A 122 -7.62 -21.70 8.27
CA LEU A 122 -7.75 -21.25 6.89
C LEU A 122 -6.64 -21.78 5.99
N ASP A 123 -5.40 -21.89 6.48
CA ASP A 123 -4.30 -22.53 5.76
C ASP A 123 -4.62 -24.01 5.48
N GLU A 124 -5.20 -24.71 6.45
CA GLU A 124 -5.63 -26.11 6.30
C GLU A 124 -6.86 -26.30 5.39
N ALA A 125 -7.77 -25.32 5.34
CA ALA A 125 -8.96 -25.40 4.49
C ALA A 125 -8.61 -25.32 2.99
N ALA A 126 -9.18 -26.21 2.17
CA ALA A 126 -8.89 -26.28 0.73
C ALA A 126 -9.63 -25.21 -0.10
N LEU A 127 -9.66 -23.96 0.38
CA LEU A 127 -10.34 -22.84 -0.27
C LEU A 127 -9.51 -22.20 -1.40
N SER A 128 -10.18 -21.69 -2.45
CA SER A 128 -9.50 -20.79 -3.40
C SER A 128 -9.03 -19.51 -2.68
N PRO A 129 -7.94 -18.85 -3.14
CA PRO A 129 -7.45 -17.61 -2.53
C PRO A 129 -8.55 -16.54 -2.38
N GLU A 130 -9.38 -16.32 -3.41
CA GLU A 130 -10.43 -15.31 -3.35
C GLU A 130 -11.58 -15.67 -2.40
N THR A 131 -11.82 -16.96 -2.19
CA THR A 131 -12.88 -17.42 -1.27
C THR A 131 -12.41 -17.24 0.16
N ALA A 132 -11.18 -17.66 0.48
CA ALA A 132 -10.60 -17.45 1.79
C ALA A 132 -10.53 -15.95 2.14
N GLU A 133 -10.12 -15.11 1.18
CA GLU A 133 -10.05 -13.67 1.38
C GLU A 133 -11.42 -13.08 1.74
N ARG A 134 -12.47 -13.43 1.00
CA ARG A 134 -13.84 -12.99 1.32
C ARG A 134 -14.39 -13.56 2.63
N ALA A 135 -13.95 -14.75 3.02
CA ALA A 135 -14.42 -15.44 4.22
C ALA A 135 -13.85 -14.84 5.50
N ALA A 136 -12.60 -14.36 5.46
CA ALA A 136 -11.82 -14.14 6.68
C ALA A 136 -11.02 -12.83 6.76
N TYR A 137 -10.82 -12.09 5.66
CA TYR A 137 -9.95 -10.92 5.67
C TYR A 137 -10.35 -9.88 6.73
N ASP A 138 -11.63 -9.49 6.74
CA ASP A 138 -12.14 -8.47 7.65
C ASP A 138 -12.10 -8.91 9.14
N VAL A 139 -12.27 -10.20 9.44
CA VAL A 139 -12.20 -10.70 10.82
C VAL A 139 -10.76 -10.87 11.32
N LEU A 140 -9.84 -11.28 10.46
CA LEU A 140 -8.41 -11.32 10.81
C LEU A 140 -7.89 -9.92 11.11
N PHE A 141 -8.25 -8.93 10.28
CA PHE A 141 -7.92 -7.54 10.54
C PHE A 141 -8.55 -7.04 11.86
N TYR A 142 -9.81 -7.38 12.11
CA TYR A 142 -10.48 -7.08 13.38
C TYR A 142 -9.73 -7.64 14.59
N PHE A 143 -9.26 -8.90 14.55
CA PHE A 143 -8.49 -9.47 15.66
C PHE A 143 -7.12 -8.81 15.83
N ALA A 144 -6.46 -8.42 14.73
CA ALA A 144 -5.20 -7.68 14.81
C ALA A 144 -5.37 -6.31 15.48
N ASP A 145 -6.42 -5.57 15.12
CA ASP A 145 -6.79 -4.29 15.77
C ASP A 145 -7.10 -4.47 17.26
N GLU A 146 -7.90 -5.48 17.60
CA GLU A 146 -8.23 -5.81 19.00
C GLU A 146 -6.98 -6.15 19.83
N ALA A 147 -6.06 -6.92 19.24
CA ALA A 147 -4.78 -7.24 19.88
C ALA A 147 -3.93 -5.99 20.09
N TYR A 148 -3.83 -5.10 19.08
CA TYR A 148 -3.07 -3.86 19.19
C TYR A 148 -3.64 -2.92 20.27
N ASP A 149 -4.96 -2.70 20.28
CA ASP A 149 -5.62 -1.86 21.28
C ASP A 149 -5.38 -2.41 22.69
N ALA A 150 -5.50 -3.72 22.87
CA ALA A 150 -5.24 -4.38 24.15
C ALA A 150 -3.76 -4.32 24.57
N ALA A 151 -2.82 -4.51 23.64
CA ALA A 151 -1.39 -4.42 23.89
C ALA A 151 -0.98 -3.02 24.38
N LYS A 152 -1.49 -1.98 23.72
CA LYS A 152 -1.24 -0.58 24.10
C LYS A 152 -1.74 -0.25 25.51
N MET A 153 -2.90 -0.79 25.89
CA MET A 153 -3.46 -0.59 27.23
C MET A 153 -2.68 -1.38 28.30
N THR A 154 -2.16 -2.55 27.94
CA THR A 154 -1.39 -3.42 28.85
C THR A 154 0.02 -2.86 29.12
N GLY A 155 0.67 -2.24 28.12
CA GLY A 155 2.06 -1.78 28.21
C GLY A 155 2.35 -0.58 29.13
N SER A 156 1.33 0.07 29.73
CA SER A 156 1.52 1.30 30.53
C SER A 156 2.04 1.05 31.96
N ALA A 157 1.78 -0.12 32.54
CA ALA A 157 2.34 -0.59 33.81
C ALA A 157 2.15 -2.10 33.88
N MET A 158 3.21 -2.89 33.64
CA MET A 158 3.12 -4.35 33.61
C MET A 158 3.48 -4.95 34.98
N PRO A 159 2.53 -5.58 35.69
CA PRO A 159 2.84 -6.35 36.89
C PRO A 159 3.79 -7.52 36.58
N PHE A 160 4.67 -7.87 37.52
CA PHE A 160 5.55 -9.04 37.40
C PHE A 160 4.79 -10.35 37.13
N ALA A 161 3.55 -10.46 37.60
CA ALA A 161 2.69 -11.62 37.35
C ALA A 161 2.37 -11.85 35.86
N PHE A 162 2.53 -10.84 35.00
CA PHE A 162 2.24 -10.95 33.57
C PHE A 162 3.41 -11.49 32.76
N GLU A 163 4.63 -11.49 33.31
CA GLU A 163 5.83 -11.89 32.56
C GLU A 163 5.70 -13.24 31.84
N PRO A 164 5.17 -14.32 32.46
CA PRO A 164 5.01 -15.60 31.77
C PRO A 164 4.07 -15.53 30.54
N TYR A 165 3.02 -14.71 30.60
CA TYR A 165 2.06 -14.54 29.50
C TYR A 165 2.69 -13.74 28.35
N ILE A 166 3.44 -12.69 28.69
CA ILE A 166 4.14 -11.86 27.71
C ILE A 166 5.24 -12.66 27.01
N ASP A 167 5.99 -13.48 27.75
CA ASP A 167 6.99 -14.37 27.17
C ASP A 167 6.36 -15.40 26.25
N GLN A 168 5.21 -15.97 26.61
CA GLN A 168 4.48 -16.89 25.75
C GLN A 168 4.01 -16.21 24.45
N LEU A 169 3.40 -15.01 24.54
CA LEU A 169 2.99 -14.24 23.37
C LEU A 169 4.19 -13.89 22.48
N ARG A 170 5.32 -13.48 23.06
CA ARG A 170 6.55 -13.14 22.33
C ARG A 170 7.10 -14.34 21.56
N ALA A 171 7.18 -15.50 22.22
CA ALA A 171 7.62 -16.73 21.59
C ALA A 171 6.72 -17.11 20.41
N ASP A 172 5.40 -17.01 20.62
CA ASP A 172 4.38 -17.43 19.67
C ASP A 172 4.22 -16.45 18.49
N THR A 173 4.47 -15.15 18.70
CA THR A 173 4.39 -14.11 17.66
C THR A 173 5.34 -14.39 16.50
N GLY A 174 6.51 -14.98 16.76
CA GLY A 174 7.42 -15.41 15.70
C GLY A 174 6.86 -16.50 14.81
N ARG A 175 6.02 -17.38 15.38
CA ARG A 175 5.41 -18.49 14.64
C ARG A 175 4.33 -18.02 13.69
N LEU A 176 3.75 -16.82 13.87
CA LEU A 176 2.83 -16.22 12.90
C LEU A 176 3.46 -16.12 11.51
N LEU A 177 4.78 -15.96 11.45
CA LEU A 177 5.57 -15.82 10.23
C LEU A 177 6.35 -17.10 9.87
N GLY A 178 6.17 -18.18 10.64
CA GLY A 178 6.81 -19.47 10.45
C GLY A 178 6.07 -20.36 9.45
N PHE A 179 6.80 -21.33 8.90
CA PHE A 179 6.33 -22.29 7.90
C PHE A 179 5.26 -23.26 8.45
N PRO A 180 4.28 -23.76 7.65
CA PRO A 180 3.96 -23.46 6.25
C PRO A 180 2.69 -22.59 6.12
N PHE A 181 2.62 -21.43 6.77
CA PHE A 181 1.46 -20.56 6.59
C PHE A 181 1.59 -19.74 5.31
N GLU A 182 0.70 -19.97 4.33
CA GLU A 182 0.73 -19.30 3.03
C GLU A 182 -0.37 -18.24 2.89
N ARG A 183 -1.43 -18.32 3.70
CA ARG A 183 -2.54 -17.39 3.65
C ARG A 183 -2.33 -16.19 4.57
N PHE A 184 -2.85 -15.06 4.09
CA PHE A 184 -2.84 -13.77 4.79
C PHE A 184 -1.45 -13.30 5.27
N PRO A 185 -0.41 -13.36 4.41
CA PRO A 185 0.95 -12.96 4.78
C PRO A 185 1.03 -11.53 5.35
N ALA A 186 0.28 -10.60 4.76
CA ALA A 186 0.22 -9.21 5.21
C ALA A 186 -0.41 -9.07 6.60
N ALA A 187 -1.57 -9.69 6.85
CA ALA A 187 -2.23 -9.60 8.16
C ALA A 187 -1.38 -10.22 9.28
N ARG A 188 -0.69 -11.34 9.00
CA ARG A 188 0.26 -11.98 9.94
C ARG A 188 1.43 -11.05 10.27
N LEU A 189 2.00 -10.40 9.25
CA LEU A 189 3.07 -9.43 9.43
C LEU A 189 2.63 -8.19 10.20
N ASP A 190 1.42 -7.70 9.95
CA ASP A 190 0.90 -6.50 10.63
C ASP A 190 0.71 -6.79 12.12
N LEU A 191 0.08 -7.91 12.49
CA LEU A 191 -0.01 -8.33 13.90
C LEU A 191 1.37 -8.47 14.54
N TYR A 192 2.33 -9.07 13.83
CA TYR A 192 3.71 -9.15 14.29
C TYR A 192 4.30 -7.75 14.58
N ARG A 193 4.23 -6.82 13.62
CA ARG A 193 4.76 -5.46 13.76
C ARG A 193 4.12 -4.72 14.93
N LEU A 194 2.79 -4.78 15.04
CA LEU A 194 2.02 -4.11 16.08
C LEU A 194 2.47 -4.54 17.48
N LEU A 195 2.70 -5.84 17.71
CA LEU A 195 3.15 -6.35 19.00
C LEU A 195 4.62 -6.00 19.31
N TRP A 196 5.51 -6.04 18.32
CA TRP A 196 6.92 -5.66 18.50
C TRP A 196 7.14 -4.15 18.68
N GLU A 197 6.23 -3.34 18.13
CA GLU A 197 6.19 -1.90 18.34
C GLU A 197 5.65 -1.52 19.72
N SER A 198 4.59 -2.19 20.20
CA SER A 198 3.82 -1.76 21.38
C SER A 198 4.10 -2.54 22.67
N LEU A 199 4.58 -3.78 22.60
CA LEU A 199 4.69 -4.67 23.76
C LEU A 199 6.11 -5.21 23.96
N PHE A 200 6.75 -5.68 22.90
CA PHE A 200 8.08 -6.31 22.98
C PHE A 200 9.21 -5.28 22.80
N MET A 201 9.28 -4.31 23.70
CA MET A 201 10.18 -3.15 23.56
C MET A 201 11.61 -3.38 24.08
N ARG A 202 11.87 -4.45 24.85
CA ARG A 202 13.20 -4.70 25.44
C ARG A 202 14.23 -4.96 24.33
N THR A 203 15.37 -4.26 24.36
CA THR A 203 16.42 -4.37 23.33
C THR A 203 16.96 -5.80 23.18
N GLU A 204 17.18 -6.52 24.28
CA GLU A 204 17.60 -7.93 24.23
C GLU A 204 16.62 -8.79 23.42
N TRP A 205 15.32 -8.59 23.59
CA TRP A 205 14.30 -9.35 22.87
C TRP A 205 14.37 -9.09 21.37
N ARG A 206 14.58 -7.83 20.97
CA ARG A 206 14.71 -7.45 19.56
C ARG A 206 15.99 -8.00 18.93
N LEU A 207 17.09 -8.07 19.69
CA LEU A 207 18.35 -8.69 19.23
C LEU A 207 18.19 -10.19 19.01
N THR A 208 17.63 -10.91 20.00
CA THR A 208 17.33 -12.34 19.85
C THR A 208 16.38 -12.60 18.67
N GLU A 209 15.42 -11.71 18.47
CA GLU A 209 14.48 -11.82 17.36
C GLU A 209 15.12 -11.57 16.00
N LEU A 210 16.00 -10.58 15.92
CA LEU A 210 16.76 -10.29 14.71
C LEU A 210 17.61 -11.50 14.28
N GLU A 211 18.25 -12.18 15.23
CA GLU A 211 19.00 -13.40 14.97
C GLU A 211 18.07 -14.51 14.44
N ARG A 212 16.92 -14.74 15.10
CA ARG A 212 15.92 -15.73 14.69
C ARG A 212 15.37 -15.47 13.28
N MET A 213 15.14 -14.20 12.92
CA MET A 213 14.55 -13.77 11.65
C MET A 213 15.59 -13.49 10.57
N THR A 214 16.86 -13.87 10.77
CA THR A 214 17.90 -13.63 9.75
C THR A 214 17.56 -14.40 8.47
N PRO A 215 17.32 -13.73 7.33
CA PRO A 215 16.89 -14.41 6.12
C PRO A 215 17.98 -15.34 5.59
N VAL A 216 17.60 -16.57 5.30
CA VAL A 216 18.38 -17.56 4.56
C VAL A 216 17.86 -17.69 3.12
N SER A 217 18.61 -18.34 2.25
CA SER A 217 18.18 -18.64 0.88
C SER A 217 16.80 -19.33 0.87
N GLY A 218 15.84 -18.76 0.14
CA GLY A 218 14.47 -19.27 0.07
C GLY A 218 13.52 -18.73 1.15
N SER A 219 13.96 -17.79 2.00
CA SER A 219 13.06 -17.12 2.96
C SER A 219 11.97 -16.35 2.24
N SER A 220 10.75 -16.38 2.79
CA SER A 220 9.61 -15.63 2.25
C SER A 220 9.80 -14.12 2.36
N THR A 221 9.02 -13.37 1.59
CA THR A 221 9.03 -11.90 1.58
C THR A 221 8.62 -11.31 2.93
N VAL A 222 7.65 -11.94 3.59
CA VAL A 222 7.24 -11.57 4.95
C VAL A 222 8.37 -11.76 5.96
N HIS A 223 9.17 -12.81 5.81
CA HIS A 223 10.32 -13.05 6.66
C HIS A 223 11.38 -11.94 6.49
N HIS A 224 11.65 -11.54 5.24
CA HIS A 224 12.49 -10.37 4.97
C HIS A 224 11.91 -9.08 5.58
N ALA A 225 10.59 -8.89 5.48
CA ALA A 225 9.92 -7.73 6.05
C ALA A 225 10.03 -7.69 7.58
N ALA A 226 9.89 -8.82 8.25
CA ALA A 226 10.04 -8.93 9.71
C ALA A 226 11.49 -8.67 10.15
N PHE A 227 12.47 -9.20 9.43
CA PHE A 227 13.88 -8.92 9.67
C PHE A 227 14.20 -7.42 9.56
N LEU A 228 13.75 -6.77 8.48
CA LEU A 228 13.89 -5.33 8.31
C LEU A 228 13.15 -4.56 9.41
N HIS A 229 12.00 -5.05 9.85
CA HIS A 229 11.26 -4.43 10.93
C HIS A 229 12.06 -4.45 12.25
N GLN A 230 12.75 -5.54 12.56
CA GLN A 230 13.63 -5.58 13.74
C GLN A 230 14.81 -4.61 13.63
N LEU A 231 15.45 -4.51 12.47
CA LEU A 231 16.50 -3.48 12.24
C LEU A 231 15.94 -2.06 12.43
N TYR A 232 14.73 -1.81 11.92
CA TYR A 232 14.04 -0.52 12.07
C TYR A 232 13.77 -0.19 13.55
N LEU A 233 13.29 -1.15 14.34
CA LEU A 233 13.02 -0.99 15.77
C LEU A 233 14.30 -0.78 16.59
N LEU A 234 15.40 -1.43 16.20
CA LEU A 234 16.73 -1.26 16.79
C LEU A 234 17.40 0.06 16.37
N GLY A 235 16.89 0.74 15.34
CA GLY A 235 17.48 1.96 14.80
C GLY A 235 18.71 1.73 13.91
N GLU A 236 18.94 0.49 13.49
CA GLU A 236 20.06 0.04 12.66
C GLU A 236 19.83 0.40 11.18
N MET A 237 19.70 1.69 10.87
CA MET A 237 19.20 2.16 9.56
C MET A 237 20.15 1.88 8.40
N ASP A 238 21.48 1.90 8.62
CA ASP A 238 22.44 1.55 7.56
C ASP A 238 22.32 0.08 7.17
N ARG A 239 22.19 -0.81 8.17
CA ARG A 239 21.93 -2.24 7.95
C ARG A 239 20.57 -2.47 7.31
N PHE A 240 19.55 -1.71 7.73
CA PHE A 240 18.22 -1.75 7.12
C PHE A 240 18.30 -1.46 5.62
N THR A 241 18.97 -0.38 5.22
CA THR A 241 19.10 -0.02 3.81
C THR A 241 19.93 -1.04 3.02
N ALA A 242 21.06 -1.49 3.56
CA ALA A 242 21.90 -2.48 2.89
C ALA A 242 21.19 -3.83 2.67
N LYS A 243 20.36 -4.25 3.64
CA LYS A 243 19.60 -5.50 3.55
C LYS A 243 18.35 -5.36 2.69
N ALA A 244 17.71 -4.20 2.68
CA ALA A 244 16.57 -3.92 1.81
C ALA A 244 16.94 -3.97 0.33
N SER A 245 18.09 -3.43 -0.07
CA SER A 245 18.52 -3.44 -1.48
C SER A 245 18.80 -4.84 -2.04
N ALA A 246 19.02 -5.83 -1.16
CA ALA A 246 19.25 -7.23 -1.54
C ALA A 246 17.99 -8.10 -1.36
N ALA A 247 16.87 -7.51 -0.93
CA ALA A 247 15.65 -8.24 -0.66
C ALA A 247 14.81 -8.48 -1.94
N PRO A 248 13.87 -9.44 -1.91
CA PRO A 248 12.93 -9.66 -3.00
C PRO A 248 12.13 -8.39 -3.38
N ALA A 249 11.85 -8.20 -4.67
CA ALA A 249 11.15 -7.03 -5.18
C ALA A 249 9.70 -6.89 -4.67
N ASP A 250 9.03 -8.00 -4.38
CA ASP A 250 7.71 -8.05 -3.76
C ASP A 250 7.68 -7.58 -2.31
N LEU A 251 8.84 -7.24 -1.72
CA LEU A 251 8.92 -6.51 -0.46
C LEU A 251 8.47 -5.04 -0.60
N PHE A 252 8.52 -4.49 -1.82
CA PHE A 252 8.25 -3.08 -2.08
C PHE A 252 6.92 -2.54 -1.49
N PRO A 253 5.77 -3.22 -1.61
CA PRO A 253 4.51 -2.73 -1.03
C PRO A 253 4.57 -2.56 0.50
N TYR A 254 5.35 -3.40 1.19
CA TYR A 254 5.46 -3.37 2.65
C TYR A 254 6.20 -2.15 3.20
N PHE A 255 6.88 -1.36 2.35
CA PHE A 255 7.52 -0.11 2.77
C PHE A 255 6.52 0.97 3.19
N LEU A 256 5.26 0.87 2.76
CA LEU A 256 4.24 1.86 3.10
C LEU A 256 4.08 2.01 4.62
N HIS A 257 4.17 0.90 5.37
CA HIS A 257 4.16 0.89 6.84
C HIS A 257 5.27 1.78 7.42
N TRP A 258 6.53 1.51 7.07
CA TRP A 258 7.66 2.26 7.60
C TRP A 258 7.68 3.71 7.13
N LEU A 259 7.22 4.01 5.91
CA LEU A 259 7.14 5.38 5.41
C LEU A 259 6.09 6.20 6.18
N GLN A 260 4.97 5.57 6.54
CA GLN A 260 3.95 6.22 7.38
C GLN A 260 4.47 6.49 8.78
N ASP A 261 5.10 5.50 9.42
CA ASP A 261 5.65 5.63 10.77
C ASP A 261 6.80 6.66 10.83
N SER A 262 7.71 6.61 9.86
CA SER A 262 8.89 7.47 9.84
C SER A 262 8.65 8.88 9.30
N LYS A 263 7.42 9.26 8.91
CA LYS A 263 7.11 10.51 8.18
C LYS A 263 7.68 11.79 8.80
N ARG A 264 7.86 11.83 10.13
CA ARG A 264 8.41 13.00 10.86
C ARG A 264 9.77 12.72 11.51
N SER A 265 10.46 11.70 11.03
CA SER A 265 11.72 11.19 11.58
C SER A 265 12.84 11.29 10.56
N GLY A 266 14.10 11.40 11.03
CA GLY A 266 15.28 11.27 10.19
C GLY A 266 15.38 9.91 9.48
N ARG A 267 14.65 8.89 9.98
CA ARG A 267 14.56 7.56 9.36
C ARG A 267 13.87 7.57 8.01
N PHE A 268 13.02 8.56 7.71
CA PHE A 268 12.23 8.61 6.46
C PHE A 268 13.10 8.47 5.21
N VAL A 269 14.22 9.19 5.17
CA VAL A 269 15.13 9.18 4.01
C VAL A 269 15.74 7.79 3.79
N TYR A 270 16.10 7.08 4.87
CA TYR A 270 16.62 5.71 4.77
C TYR A 270 15.56 4.75 4.25
N VAL A 271 14.34 4.84 4.78
CA VAL A 271 13.21 4.00 4.35
C VAL A 271 12.84 4.29 2.90
N LEU A 272 12.80 5.56 2.50
CA LEU A 272 12.49 5.98 1.15
C LEU A 272 13.56 5.53 0.16
N ARG A 273 14.85 5.61 0.54
CA ARG A 273 15.96 5.08 -0.26
C ARG A 273 15.85 3.58 -0.46
N SER A 274 15.55 2.84 0.60
CA SER A 274 15.31 1.39 0.52
C SER A 274 14.14 1.06 -0.39
N ALA A 275 13.02 1.78 -0.27
CA ALA A 275 11.86 1.61 -1.15
C ALA A 275 12.20 1.93 -2.62
N ALA A 276 12.92 3.03 -2.87
CA ALA A 276 13.34 3.43 -4.21
C ALA A 276 14.22 2.36 -4.89
N SER A 277 15.09 1.69 -4.12
CA SER A 277 15.96 0.63 -4.66
C SER A 277 15.20 -0.58 -5.22
N LEU A 278 13.97 -0.82 -4.75
CA LEU A 278 13.11 -1.91 -5.20
C LEU A 278 11.95 -1.43 -6.08
N ALA A 279 11.78 -0.12 -6.29
CA ALA A 279 10.55 0.45 -6.85
C ALA A 279 10.25 -0.01 -8.29
N HIS A 280 11.29 -0.16 -9.12
CA HIS A 280 11.13 -0.52 -10.54
C HIS A 280 10.55 -1.92 -10.73
N ASP A 281 11.12 -2.93 -10.06
CA ASP A 281 10.63 -4.30 -10.14
C ASP A 281 9.44 -4.51 -9.20
N GLY A 282 9.46 -3.86 -8.04
CA GLY A 282 8.45 -4.01 -7.00
C GLY A 282 7.08 -3.48 -7.40
N ILE A 283 6.98 -2.43 -8.24
CA ILE A 283 5.67 -1.99 -8.74
C ILE A 283 5.02 -3.03 -9.67
N LEU A 284 5.82 -3.89 -10.31
CA LEU A 284 5.32 -4.92 -11.22
C LEU A 284 4.73 -6.12 -10.49
N THR A 285 5.06 -6.31 -9.21
CA THR A 285 4.51 -7.40 -8.38
C THR A 285 3.06 -7.14 -7.96
N ILE A 286 2.58 -5.90 -8.05
CA ILE A 286 1.19 -5.54 -7.74
C ILE A 286 0.26 -5.95 -8.90
N GLU A 287 -0.77 -6.72 -8.59
CA GLU A 287 -1.55 -7.57 -9.52
C GLU A 287 -2.39 -6.84 -10.59
N ASN A 288 -2.50 -5.52 -10.55
CA ASN A 288 -3.18 -4.77 -11.62
C ASN A 288 -2.79 -3.29 -11.67
N GLU A 289 -2.99 -2.68 -12.83
CA GLU A 289 -2.66 -1.29 -13.10
C GLU A 289 -3.41 -0.27 -12.21
N TYR A 290 -4.66 -0.57 -11.86
CA TYR A 290 -5.44 0.28 -10.95
C TYR A 290 -4.81 0.34 -9.56
N SER A 291 -4.42 -0.81 -9.01
CA SER A 291 -3.79 -0.94 -7.70
C SER A 291 -2.40 -0.31 -7.69
N ARG A 292 -1.62 -0.47 -8.78
CA ARG A 292 -0.34 0.24 -8.97
C ARG A 292 -0.52 1.76 -8.91
N ARG A 293 -1.48 2.31 -9.65
CA ARG A 293 -1.78 3.76 -9.60
C ARG A 293 -2.12 4.25 -8.20
N LEU A 294 -2.92 3.48 -7.46
CA LEU A 294 -3.35 3.86 -6.12
C LEU A 294 -2.21 3.80 -5.11
N PHE A 295 -1.40 2.74 -5.19
CA PHE A 295 -0.21 2.58 -4.38
C PHE A 295 0.78 3.73 -4.62
N VAL A 296 1.13 4.01 -5.88
CA VAL A 296 2.04 5.13 -6.21
C VAL A 296 1.48 6.46 -5.70
N ARG A 297 0.18 6.71 -5.87
CA ARG A 297 -0.46 7.92 -5.34
C ARG A 297 -0.36 8.00 -3.81
N GLN A 298 -0.52 6.89 -3.10
CA GLN A 298 -0.39 6.86 -1.64
C GLN A 298 1.06 7.11 -1.22
N LEU A 299 2.02 6.44 -1.85
CA LEU A 299 3.45 6.60 -1.58
C LEU A 299 3.90 8.05 -1.80
N ILE A 300 3.58 8.63 -2.96
CA ILE A 300 3.94 10.02 -3.30
C ILE A 300 3.36 11.01 -2.28
N ARG A 301 2.14 10.80 -1.77
CA ARG A 301 1.55 11.67 -0.73
C ARG A 301 2.28 11.64 0.62
N LEU A 302 3.15 10.66 0.84
CA LEU A 302 4.00 10.61 2.03
C LEU A 302 5.29 11.40 1.86
N VAL A 303 5.73 11.63 0.63
CA VAL A 303 6.97 12.32 0.30
C VAL A 303 6.77 13.83 0.43
N ASP A 304 7.50 14.44 1.36
CA ASP A 304 7.72 15.87 1.37
C ASP A 304 8.90 16.18 0.45
N GLU A 305 8.61 16.69 -0.76
CA GLU A 305 9.62 16.85 -1.81
C GLU A 305 10.71 17.84 -1.41
N GLU A 306 10.39 18.87 -0.63
CA GLU A 306 11.33 19.88 -0.17
C GLU A 306 12.27 19.30 0.89
N ASP A 307 11.73 18.70 1.97
CA ASP A 307 12.53 18.11 3.05
C ASP A 307 13.42 16.97 2.54
N VAL A 308 12.89 16.10 1.67
CA VAL A 308 13.67 15.00 1.10
C VAL A 308 14.75 15.53 0.17
N SER A 309 14.47 16.54 -0.65
CA SER A 309 15.48 17.10 -1.57
C SER A 309 16.59 17.85 -0.83
N GLU A 310 16.32 18.46 0.32
CA GLU A 310 17.35 19.07 1.15
C GLU A 310 18.35 18.02 1.69
N ARG A 311 17.84 16.87 2.12
CA ARG A 311 18.64 15.79 2.74
C ARG A 311 19.25 14.82 1.73
N ALA A 312 18.57 14.58 0.61
CA ALA A 312 18.93 13.64 -0.43
C ALA A 312 18.51 14.18 -1.82
N PRO A 313 19.32 15.06 -2.43
CA PRO A 313 18.91 15.87 -3.59
C PRO A 313 18.41 15.14 -4.84
N LEU A 314 18.78 13.85 -5.00
CA LEU A 314 18.41 13.03 -6.15
C LEU A 314 17.28 12.03 -5.85
N LEU A 315 16.98 11.77 -4.58
CA LEU A 315 16.17 10.62 -4.18
C LEU A 315 14.71 10.71 -4.66
N VAL A 316 14.10 11.89 -4.58
CA VAL A 316 12.73 12.10 -5.09
C VAL A 316 12.66 11.81 -6.58
N LYS A 317 13.65 12.30 -7.34
CA LYS A 317 13.74 12.07 -8.79
C LYS A 317 13.90 10.60 -9.12
N GLU A 318 14.87 9.93 -8.48
CA GLU A 318 15.15 8.50 -8.68
C GLU A 318 13.89 7.67 -8.42
N LEU A 319 13.25 7.89 -7.27
CA LEU A 319 12.01 7.21 -6.90
C LEU A 319 10.92 7.42 -7.93
N TYR A 320 10.65 8.67 -8.32
CA TYR A 320 9.59 8.97 -9.27
C TYR A 320 9.89 8.38 -10.63
N THR A 321 11.13 8.43 -11.12
CA THR A 321 11.53 7.78 -12.38
C THR A 321 11.31 6.27 -12.31
N SER A 322 11.69 5.61 -11.21
CA SER A 322 11.47 4.16 -11.02
C SER A 322 9.99 3.77 -10.95
N LEU A 323 9.10 4.71 -10.62
CA LEU A 323 7.65 4.51 -10.52
C LEU A 323 6.87 4.87 -11.80
N LEU A 324 7.56 5.19 -12.90
CA LEU A 324 6.92 5.39 -14.18
C LEU A 324 6.20 4.10 -14.66
N PRO A 325 5.05 4.22 -15.36
CA PRO A 325 4.42 5.47 -15.80
C PRO A 325 3.50 6.12 -14.74
N PHE A 326 3.32 5.50 -13.58
CA PHE A 326 2.30 5.90 -12.60
C PHE A 326 2.62 7.21 -11.87
N SER A 327 3.91 7.58 -11.80
CA SER A 327 4.43 8.81 -11.21
C SER A 327 4.53 9.98 -12.18
N TYR A 328 4.21 9.80 -13.47
CA TYR A 328 4.49 10.76 -14.54
C TYR A 328 4.09 12.19 -14.19
N VAL A 329 2.87 12.39 -13.69
CA VAL A 329 2.35 13.72 -13.35
C VAL A 329 3.21 14.37 -12.26
N SER A 330 3.54 13.62 -11.20
CA SER A 330 4.36 14.12 -10.10
C SER A 330 5.79 14.40 -10.54
N LEU A 331 6.39 13.52 -11.34
CA LEU A 331 7.73 13.74 -11.90
C LEU A 331 7.77 14.99 -12.79
N SER A 332 6.76 15.17 -13.65
CA SER A 332 6.64 16.34 -14.52
C SER A 332 6.59 17.65 -13.72
N TYR A 333 5.76 17.71 -12.68
CA TYR A 333 5.69 18.89 -11.80
C TYR A 333 6.98 19.11 -11.01
N PHE A 334 7.57 18.04 -10.47
CA PHE A 334 8.82 18.12 -9.72
C PHE A 334 9.97 18.71 -10.55
N LEU A 335 10.14 18.23 -11.79
CA LEU A 335 11.18 18.74 -12.71
C LEU A 335 10.94 20.20 -13.08
N ILE A 336 9.70 20.60 -13.38
CA ILE A 336 9.36 22.01 -13.65
C ILE A 336 9.63 22.89 -12.44
N GLY A 337 9.23 22.45 -11.24
CA GLY A 337 9.41 23.21 -10.00
C GLY A 337 10.87 23.48 -9.68
N ARG A 338 11.76 22.54 -10.01
CA ARG A 338 13.22 22.68 -9.86
C ARG A 338 13.92 23.42 -11.00
N GLY A 339 13.22 23.67 -12.11
CA GLY A 339 13.82 24.24 -13.32
C GLY A 339 14.64 23.25 -14.14
N ASP A 340 14.46 21.94 -13.91
CA ASP A 340 15.13 20.85 -14.63
C ASP A 340 14.47 20.63 -16.01
N TYR A 341 14.43 21.69 -16.83
CA TYR A 341 13.63 21.73 -18.07
C TYR A 341 14.12 20.77 -19.15
N ALA A 342 15.41 20.47 -19.22
CA ALA A 342 15.96 19.52 -20.19
C ALA A 342 15.38 18.12 -19.96
N GLU A 343 15.47 17.62 -18.73
CA GLU A 343 14.90 16.32 -18.36
C GLU A 343 13.37 16.33 -18.46
N TRP A 344 12.72 17.47 -18.16
CA TRP A 344 11.28 17.60 -18.37
C TRP A 344 10.89 17.41 -19.83
N VAL A 345 11.65 17.99 -20.77
CA VAL A 345 11.45 17.82 -22.21
C VAL A 345 11.59 16.35 -22.61
N ASP A 346 12.66 15.69 -22.15
CA ASP A 346 12.91 14.28 -22.43
C ASP A 346 11.77 13.39 -21.90
N LEU A 347 11.26 13.68 -20.70
CA LEU A 347 10.09 13.00 -20.15
C LEU A 347 8.85 13.16 -21.02
N GLN A 348 8.57 14.37 -21.51
CA GLN A 348 7.40 14.62 -22.36
C GLN A 348 7.52 13.88 -23.70
N MET A 349 8.73 13.80 -24.25
CA MET A 349 9.03 13.03 -25.47
C MET A 349 8.84 11.52 -25.22
N LEU A 350 9.30 11.01 -24.07
CA LEU A 350 9.21 9.59 -23.70
C LEU A 350 7.75 9.10 -23.62
N VAL A 351 6.84 9.92 -23.09
CA VAL A 351 5.43 9.53 -22.90
C VAL A 351 4.52 9.95 -24.06
N ASP A 352 5.08 10.53 -25.12
CA ASP A 352 4.32 11.09 -26.25
C ASP A 352 3.22 12.06 -25.80
N ALA A 353 3.58 13.02 -24.94
CA ALA A 353 2.62 13.93 -24.33
C ALA A 353 1.96 14.86 -25.36
N ASP A 354 0.64 15.04 -25.24
CA ASP A 354 -0.12 15.94 -26.11
C ASP A 354 0.34 17.39 -25.95
N LEU A 355 0.70 18.02 -27.08
CA LEU A 355 1.26 19.37 -27.09
C LEU A 355 0.29 20.42 -26.53
N THR A 356 -1.03 20.19 -26.61
CA THR A 356 -2.03 21.12 -26.07
C THR A 356 -2.17 21.01 -24.57
N ASP A 357 -1.96 19.82 -24.00
CA ASP A 357 -1.85 19.61 -22.57
C ASP A 357 -0.53 20.20 -22.03
N LEU A 358 0.58 20.02 -22.75
CA LEU A 358 1.86 20.64 -22.38
C LEU A 358 1.80 22.17 -22.33
N ASP A 359 1.03 22.82 -23.21
CA ASP A 359 0.80 24.27 -23.20
C ASP A 359 0.13 24.77 -21.90
N ARG A 360 -0.54 23.87 -21.16
CA ARG A 360 -1.13 24.11 -19.84
C ARG A 360 -0.24 23.64 -18.69
N ALA A 361 0.69 22.71 -18.94
CA ALA A 361 1.40 21.95 -17.91
C ALA A 361 2.91 22.26 -17.79
N GLY A 362 3.45 23.22 -18.54
CA GLY A 362 4.85 23.66 -18.35
C GLY A 362 5.57 24.18 -19.59
N LEU A 363 5.03 23.94 -20.79
CA LEU A 363 5.68 24.27 -22.05
C LEU A 363 6.05 25.76 -22.17
N LYS A 364 5.22 26.66 -21.65
CA LYS A 364 5.52 28.11 -21.68
C LYS A 364 6.75 28.45 -20.86
N SER A 365 6.90 27.85 -19.69
CA SER A 365 8.08 28.01 -18.83
C SER A 365 9.31 27.41 -19.50
N ALA A 366 9.21 26.19 -20.04
CA ALA A 366 10.30 25.56 -20.76
C ALA A 366 10.77 26.38 -21.98
N ILE A 367 9.84 26.95 -22.77
CA ILE A 367 10.18 27.82 -23.91
C ILE A 367 10.90 29.10 -23.47
N LYS A 368 10.50 29.65 -22.32
CA LYS A 368 11.11 30.88 -21.79
C LYS A 368 12.56 30.64 -21.40
N GLU A 369 12.80 29.58 -20.64
CA GLU A 369 14.09 29.27 -20.01
C GLU A 369 15.03 28.50 -20.95
N VAL A 370 14.56 27.45 -21.63
CA VAL A 370 15.35 26.60 -22.56
C VAL A 370 14.70 26.47 -23.94
N PRO A 371 14.53 27.57 -24.69
CA PRO A 371 13.81 27.60 -25.97
C PRO A 371 14.25 26.53 -26.98
N GLU A 372 15.57 26.31 -27.11
CA GLU A 372 16.15 25.35 -28.07
C GLU A 372 15.73 23.92 -27.79
N LEU A 373 15.70 23.51 -26.51
CA LEU A 373 15.35 22.16 -26.11
C LEU A 373 13.87 21.86 -26.33
N THR A 374 13.01 22.87 -26.45
CA THR A 374 11.57 22.65 -26.71
C THR A 374 11.24 22.42 -28.18
N LEU A 375 12.19 22.61 -29.10
CA LEU A 375 11.95 22.46 -30.54
C LEU A 375 11.54 21.03 -30.93
N PRO A 376 12.19 19.94 -30.44
CA PRO A 376 11.76 18.57 -30.72
C PRO A 376 10.30 18.32 -30.33
N LEU A 377 9.87 18.78 -29.14
CA LEU A 377 8.49 18.66 -28.68
C LEU A 377 7.50 19.38 -29.60
N LEU A 378 7.85 20.60 -30.02
CA LEU A 378 7.01 21.39 -30.92
C LEU A 378 6.88 20.70 -32.27
N HIS A 379 7.99 20.26 -32.88
CA HIS A 379 7.97 19.55 -34.15
C HIS A 379 7.12 18.28 -34.09
N HIS A 380 7.36 17.46 -33.07
CA HIS A 380 6.64 16.21 -32.84
C HIS A 380 5.14 16.43 -32.63
N GLY A 381 4.79 17.33 -31.70
CA GLY A 381 3.40 17.63 -31.39
C GLY A 381 2.64 18.34 -32.52
N ILE A 382 3.30 19.20 -33.30
CA ILE A 382 2.71 19.80 -34.51
C ILE A 382 2.40 18.72 -35.54
N ALA A 383 3.32 17.76 -35.75
CA ALA A 383 3.09 16.65 -36.65
C ALA A 383 1.88 15.81 -36.22
N ALA A 384 1.76 15.51 -34.92
CA ALA A 384 0.62 14.79 -34.35
C ALA A 384 -0.72 15.54 -34.59
N LEU A 385 -0.76 16.85 -34.30
CA LEU A 385 -1.95 17.69 -34.51
C LEU A 385 -2.39 17.74 -35.99
N ILE A 386 -1.44 17.74 -36.93
CA ILE A 386 -1.74 17.67 -38.36
C ILE A 386 -2.28 16.27 -38.73
N ALA A 387 -1.75 15.21 -38.12
CA ALA A 387 -2.16 13.84 -38.38
C ALA A 387 -3.61 13.54 -37.96
N GLU A 388 -4.16 14.28 -36.99
CA GLU A 388 -5.58 14.16 -36.57
C GLU A 388 -6.60 14.55 -37.66
N ARG A 389 -6.16 15.24 -38.72
CA ARG A 389 -6.96 15.55 -39.92
C ARG A 389 -8.31 16.25 -39.69
N ASN A 390 -8.40 17.08 -38.65
CA ASN A 390 -9.58 17.89 -38.38
C ASN A 390 -9.23 19.38 -38.28
N ARG A 391 -10.23 20.23 -38.54
CA ARG A 391 -10.01 21.69 -38.62
C ARG A 391 -9.64 22.32 -37.27
N ALA A 392 -10.08 21.75 -36.15
CA ALA A 392 -9.72 22.24 -34.83
C ALA A 392 -8.23 22.00 -34.53
N SER A 393 -7.71 20.83 -34.88
CA SER A 393 -6.31 20.45 -34.68
C SER A 393 -5.37 21.17 -35.63
N TYR A 394 -5.79 21.47 -36.85
CA TYR A 394 -5.05 22.37 -37.75
C TYR A 394 -4.88 23.78 -37.18
N LYS A 395 -5.93 24.37 -36.58
CA LYS A 395 -5.82 25.68 -35.92
C LYS A 395 -4.83 25.65 -34.76
N LYS A 396 -4.85 24.59 -33.96
CA LYS A 396 -3.88 24.36 -32.88
C LYS A 396 -2.46 24.24 -33.44
N ALA A 397 -2.26 23.45 -34.49
CA ALA A 397 -0.97 23.29 -35.15
C ALA A 397 -0.41 24.63 -35.64
N VAL A 398 -1.20 25.42 -36.38
CA VAL A 398 -0.80 26.76 -36.87
C VAL A 398 -0.36 27.68 -35.72
N ARG A 399 -1.08 27.66 -34.59
CA ARG A 399 -0.69 28.43 -33.40
C ARG A 399 0.67 28.01 -32.86
N PHE A 400 0.94 26.71 -32.77
CA PHE A 400 2.25 26.21 -32.32
C PHE A 400 3.36 26.44 -33.34
N ILE A 401 3.08 26.36 -34.65
CA ILE A 401 4.03 26.71 -35.71
C ILE A 401 4.47 28.17 -35.58
N LYS A 402 3.53 29.10 -35.36
CA LYS A 402 3.86 30.51 -35.13
C LYS A 402 4.73 30.70 -33.90
N ARG A 403 4.50 29.94 -32.83
CA ARG A 403 5.35 29.97 -31.63
C ARG A 403 6.74 29.39 -31.94
N MET A 404 6.82 28.28 -32.65
CA MET A 404 8.09 27.69 -33.09
C MET A 404 8.90 28.68 -33.95
N ARG A 405 8.26 29.43 -34.86
CA ARG A 405 8.90 30.53 -35.61
C ARG A 405 9.56 31.56 -34.71
N THR A 406 8.90 31.94 -33.60
CA THR A 406 9.48 32.91 -32.65
C THR A 406 10.70 32.36 -31.93
N ILE A 407 10.74 31.06 -31.66
CA ILE A 407 11.90 30.39 -31.05
C ILE A 407 13.07 30.39 -32.03
N TYR A 408 12.87 29.93 -33.26
CA TYR A 408 13.90 29.96 -34.30
C TYR A 408 14.48 31.36 -34.55
N LYS A 409 13.63 32.40 -34.50
CA LYS A 409 14.07 33.80 -34.56
C LYS A 409 14.93 34.18 -33.35
N LYS A 410 14.55 33.80 -32.13
CA LYS A 410 15.31 34.07 -30.90
C LYS A 410 16.71 33.45 -30.96
N ILE A 411 16.83 32.25 -31.53
CA ILE A 411 18.09 31.49 -31.61
C ILE A 411 18.85 31.71 -32.93
N LYS A 412 18.42 32.68 -33.75
CA LYS A 412 19.05 33.09 -35.01
C LYS A 412 19.17 31.95 -36.06
N ARG A 413 18.21 31.03 -36.10
CA ARG A 413 18.12 29.90 -37.04
C ARG A 413 16.87 29.98 -37.92
N THR A 414 16.52 31.19 -38.38
CA THR A 414 15.32 31.42 -39.19
C THR A 414 15.34 30.68 -40.53
N ASP A 415 16.51 30.55 -41.14
CA ASP A 415 16.69 29.80 -42.39
C ASP A 415 16.33 28.31 -42.27
N GLU A 416 16.55 27.71 -41.10
CA GLU A 416 16.13 26.34 -40.82
C GLU A 416 14.62 26.23 -40.66
N PHE A 417 13.99 27.21 -40.00
CA PHE A 417 12.54 27.26 -39.88
C PHE A 417 11.88 27.38 -41.26
N ASP A 418 12.38 28.26 -42.11
CA ASP A 418 11.81 28.49 -43.45
C ASP A 418 11.92 27.22 -44.30
N ARG A 419 13.09 26.57 -44.31
CA ARG A 419 13.28 25.27 -44.98
C ARG A 419 12.34 24.18 -44.46
N TRP A 420 12.19 24.09 -43.13
CA TRP A 420 11.27 23.14 -42.52
C TRP A 420 9.81 23.43 -42.89
N LEU A 421 9.39 24.70 -42.86
CA LEU A 421 8.03 25.12 -43.16
C LEU A 421 7.69 24.83 -44.62
N ASP A 422 8.58 25.15 -45.56
CA ASP A 422 8.42 24.85 -46.98
C ASP A 422 8.28 23.35 -47.24
N TRP A 423 9.16 22.55 -46.62
CA TRP A 423 9.06 21.10 -46.68
C TRP A 423 7.72 20.60 -46.14
N LYS A 424 7.29 21.10 -44.97
CA LYS A 424 6.07 20.65 -44.32
C LYS A 424 4.82 21.01 -45.11
N LEU A 425 4.75 22.25 -45.62
CA LEU A 425 3.66 22.71 -46.50
C LEU A 425 3.62 21.89 -47.79
N GLY A 426 4.80 21.53 -48.32
CA GLY A 426 4.97 20.65 -49.47
C GLY A 426 4.40 19.24 -49.24
N GLU A 427 4.74 18.63 -48.11
CA GLU A 427 4.23 17.32 -47.69
C GLU A 427 2.70 17.34 -47.50
N THR A 428 2.16 18.42 -46.92
CA THR A 428 0.74 18.55 -46.61
C THR A 428 -0.08 19.22 -47.71
N LYS A 429 0.42 19.32 -48.97
CA LYS A 429 -0.28 20.00 -50.08
C LYS A 429 -1.73 19.54 -50.30
N ARG A 430 -2.01 18.25 -50.07
CA ARG A 430 -3.35 17.67 -50.23
C ARG A 430 -4.31 18.01 -49.09
N LEU A 431 -3.81 18.45 -47.94
CA LEU A 431 -4.62 18.83 -46.78
C LEU A 431 -5.11 20.27 -46.94
N ARG A 432 -6.05 20.51 -47.86
CA ARG A 432 -6.54 21.86 -48.22
C ARG A 432 -6.97 22.70 -47.03
N ALA A 433 -7.68 22.09 -46.07
CA ALA A 433 -8.13 22.78 -44.86
C ALA A 433 -6.94 23.23 -43.98
N PHE A 434 -5.87 22.44 -43.88
CA PHE A 434 -4.66 22.84 -43.17
C PHE A 434 -3.94 23.99 -43.88
N GLN A 435 -3.82 23.92 -45.21
CA GLN A 435 -3.23 24.99 -46.03
C GLN A 435 -4.01 26.31 -45.88
N GLU A 436 -5.34 26.24 -45.87
CA GLU A 436 -6.20 27.40 -45.64
C GLU A 436 -5.96 28.02 -44.25
N GLU A 437 -5.84 27.21 -43.20
CA GLU A 437 -5.51 27.70 -41.85
C GLU A 437 -4.09 28.28 -41.78
N CYS A 438 -3.11 27.73 -42.52
CA CYS A 438 -1.76 28.29 -42.62
C CYS A 438 -1.75 29.68 -43.27
N ARG A 439 -2.51 29.86 -44.36
CA ARG A 439 -2.68 31.16 -45.02
C ARG A 439 -3.32 32.18 -44.08
N LYS A 440 -4.44 31.82 -43.44
CA LYS A 440 -5.09 32.65 -42.40
C LYS A 440 -4.14 32.97 -41.23
N GLY A 441 -3.21 32.06 -40.94
CA GLY A 441 -2.20 32.21 -39.92
C GLY A 441 -1.03 33.14 -40.27
N GLY A 442 -0.88 33.55 -41.54
CA GLY A 442 0.29 34.28 -42.03
C GLY A 442 1.56 33.42 -42.07
N LEU A 443 1.40 32.14 -42.44
CA LEU A 443 2.48 31.18 -42.68
C LEU A 443 2.68 30.86 -44.16
N LEU A 444 1.73 31.27 -45.00
CA LEU A 444 1.80 31.25 -46.45
C LEU A 444 1.53 32.68 -46.90
N ASP A 445 2.35 33.18 -47.81
CA ASP A 445 2.00 34.37 -48.57
C ASP A 445 0.89 34.02 -49.57
N ASP A 446 0.06 35.01 -49.92
CA ASP A 446 -1.11 34.85 -50.79
C ASP A 446 -0.75 34.46 -52.24
#